data_AF-A0A853I712-F1
#
_entry.id   AF-A0A853I712-F1
#
_cell.length_a   1.000
_cell.length_b   1.000
_cell.length_c   1.000
_cell.angle_alpha   90.00
_cell.angle_beta   90.00
_cell.angle_gamma   90.00
#
_symmetry.space_group_name_H-M   'P 1'
#
loop_
_entity.id
_entity.type
_entity.pdbx_description
1 polymer ?
#
loop_
_entity_poly.entity_id
_entity_poly.type
_entity_poly.pdbx_seq_one_letter_code
_entity_poly.pdbx_strand_id
1 'polypeptide(L)'
;MIISGAIFSLSSGFNNAIDDKRELQNYKHGFLGNSCITGATSNTQPVSENPKTFAGHHSHGFKHDYYFRIHLIPKVINLGNLLSAQTREIEVWNAYLSPQKLSSIAERGTEGLTLKEPETTPTVFASLESRIYSVNISVNGPPVVEASYTFNFAHEQPELAVRGKRIVVWPFSPQASVSETLEWKTNILQAYEGEQRLALRPVPRQGFSYKFLLDNHQFSRAKAISTQWAHRVYGVPVWTNLAFIGPLTAGITEITVDTTVADYRADDVILVWDNDEYYEAVETTEISPGKVGLKLPLSKAYQNAYVMPLRFGRTYSGTKFSRNASDIAEGKVSFSVTENINLAVSSFPKYRDIDVLTDRSVVVGSLDENIIRDVEVIDNTAGTVVVDTKTNYPLHKQKISWHTTDKADLWRVKQWIYSRRGKQKTFWLPSWSQDLTLVEVMAAQSGAFIVRPIGYPLYYGIKDVMLMTKSGEIFYRRVLGGSVNDDGNEVLSIDKALGATVYPADVEMLCFMSLVRFDADRVQISHTQAGNAKISIAVVEVPA
;
A
#
# COMPACT_ATOMS: atom_id res chain seq x y z
N MET A 1 -2.56 66.28 0.00
CA MET A 1 -1.98 65.41 -1.03
C MET A 1 -2.93 64.23 -1.22
N ILE A 2 -3.62 64.14 -2.35
CA ILE A 2 -4.54 63.02 -2.64
C ILE A 2 -3.68 61.92 -3.25
N ILE A 3 -3.41 60.87 -2.50
CA ILE A 3 -2.77 59.66 -3.01
C ILE A 3 -3.90 58.65 -3.26
N SER A 4 -4.24 58.45 -4.53
CA SER A 4 -5.07 57.34 -4.97
C SER A 4 -4.20 56.09 -4.97
N GLY A 5 -4.42 55.22 -3.98
CA GLY A 5 -3.82 53.90 -3.91
C GLY A 5 -4.86 52.94 -3.32
N ALA A 6 -5.00 51.77 -3.92
CA ALA A 6 -5.88 50.73 -3.40
C ALA A 6 -5.33 50.22 -2.06
N ILE A 7 -6.17 50.18 -1.02
CA ILE A 7 -5.79 49.78 0.34
C ILE A 7 -6.80 48.76 0.84
N PHE A 8 -6.31 47.71 1.51
CA PHE A 8 -7.12 46.61 2.03
C PHE A 8 -8.02 47.07 3.18
N SER A 9 -9.33 46.75 3.10
CA SER A 9 -10.32 47.17 4.10
C SER A 9 -10.29 46.31 5.36
N LEU A 10 -9.86 45.05 5.25
CA LEU A 10 -9.76 44.06 6.33
C LEU A 10 -8.55 43.13 6.07
N SER A 11 -7.78 42.84 7.11
CA SER A 11 -6.72 41.81 7.09
C SER A 11 -7.24 40.55 7.78
N SER A 12 -7.34 39.44 7.04
CA SER A 12 -7.62 38.10 7.60
C SER A 12 -6.47 37.57 8.49
N GLY A 13 -5.41 38.36 8.71
CA GLY A 13 -4.14 37.91 9.25
C GLY A 13 -3.31 37.20 8.20
N PHE A 14 -2.00 37.21 8.39
CA PHE A 14 -1.09 36.42 7.58
C PHE A 14 -1.20 34.96 8.01
N ASN A 15 -1.78 34.11 7.16
CA ASN A 15 -1.89 32.67 7.41
C ASN A 15 -1.16 31.95 6.28
N ASN A 16 -0.01 31.34 6.58
CA ASN A 16 0.87 30.69 5.58
C ASN A 16 0.20 29.51 4.83
N ALA A 17 -1.04 29.16 5.15
CA ALA A 17 -1.72 27.96 4.67
C ALA A 17 -2.96 28.20 3.78
N ILE A 18 -3.42 29.44 3.57
CA ILE A 18 -4.65 29.70 2.78
C ILE A 18 -4.49 30.94 1.91
N ASP A 19 -4.84 30.75 0.63
CA ASP A 19 -4.91 31.74 -0.44
C ASP A 19 -5.49 33.09 0.00
N ASP A 20 -4.79 34.16 -0.38
CA ASP A 20 -4.92 35.51 0.13
C ASP A 20 -6.16 36.22 -0.44
N LYS A 21 -7.34 35.94 0.11
CA LYS A 21 -8.63 36.55 -0.28
C LYS A 21 -8.83 37.95 0.30
N ARG A 22 -7.86 38.85 0.12
CA ARG A 22 -8.01 40.25 0.53
C ARG A 22 -8.90 41.02 -0.47
N GLU A 23 -10.04 41.56 -0.01
CA GLU A 23 -10.86 42.47 -0.82
C GLU A 23 -10.22 43.87 -0.88
N LEU A 24 -9.99 44.36 -2.09
CA LEU A 24 -9.52 45.72 -2.36
C LEU A 24 -10.75 46.64 -2.47
N GLN A 25 -10.88 47.63 -1.58
CA GLN A 25 -11.87 48.70 -1.74
C GLN A 25 -11.18 50.04 -2.08
N ASN A 26 -11.71 50.72 -3.09
CA ASN A 26 -11.27 52.07 -3.48
C ASN A 26 -12.08 53.12 -2.71
N TYR A 27 -11.44 53.84 -1.79
CA TYR A 27 -12.08 54.93 -1.04
C TYR A 27 -11.70 56.32 -1.61
N LYS A 28 -12.68 57.24 -1.63
CA LYS A 28 -12.56 58.60 -2.19
C LYS A 28 -12.02 59.67 -1.22
N HIS A 29 -11.61 59.30 0.00
CA HIS A 29 -11.21 60.25 1.04
C HIS A 29 -9.79 59.99 1.57
N GLY A 30 -9.16 61.03 2.16
CA GLY A 30 -7.76 61.03 2.55
C GLY A 30 -7.40 60.02 3.64
N PHE A 31 -6.24 59.40 3.50
CA PHE A 31 -5.68 58.41 4.42
C PHE A 31 -4.56 59.02 5.27
N LEU A 32 -4.49 58.65 6.54
CA LEU A 32 -3.30 58.85 7.38
C LEU A 32 -2.44 57.60 7.27
N GLY A 33 -1.29 57.72 6.58
CA GLY A 33 -0.25 56.70 6.59
C GLY A 33 0.41 56.66 7.97
N ASN A 34 0.57 55.47 8.53
CA ASN A 34 1.18 55.25 9.84
C ASN A 34 2.69 55.55 9.79
N SER A 35 3.03 56.84 9.86
CA SER A 35 4.31 57.36 10.36
C SER A 35 4.23 58.87 10.58
N CYS A 36 3.42 59.33 11.53
CA CYS A 36 3.72 60.58 12.20
C CYS A 36 3.29 60.53 13.66
N ILE A 37 4.27 60.79 14.51
CA ILE A 37 4.14 61.06 15.93
C ILE A 37 3.03 62.10 16.13
N THR A 38 1.97 61.75 16.83
CA THR A 38 1.01 62.73 17.34
C THR A 38 1.70 63.46 18.50
N GLY A 39 2.25 64.64 18.23
CA GLY A 39 2.55 65.64 19.25
C GLY A 39 1.41 66.65 19.30
N ALA A 40 1.02 67.09 20.50
CA ALA A 40 0.09 68.19 20.64
C ALA A 40 0.70 69.44 19.97
N THR A 41 0.11 69.90 18.87
CA THR A 41 0.40 71.23 18.34
C THR A 41 -0.11 72.24 19.37
N SER A 42 0.80 72.91 20.07
CA SER A 42 0.42 74.05 20.91
C SER A 42 -0.16 75.12 20.00
N ASN A 43 -1.47 75.36 20.10
CA ASN A 43 -2.09 76.48 19.42
C ASN A 43 -1.63 77.77 20.10
N THR A 44 -0.72 78.50 19.44
CA THR A 44 -0.22 79.79 19.92
C THR A 44 -1.04 80.97 19.42
N GLN A 45 -2.18 80.72 18.75
CA GLN A 45 -3.03 81.80 18.24
C GLN A 45 -3.93 82.39 19.34
N PRO A 46 -4.14 83.72 19.35
CA PRO A 46 -4.89 84.41 20.39
C PRO A 46 -6.42 84.22 20.33
N VAL A 47 -6.94 83.42 19.39
CA VAL A 47 -8.39 83.19 19.20
C VAL A 47 -8.65 81.71 18.93
N SER A 48 -9.70 81.14 19.55
CA SER A 48 -10.11 79.75 19.35
C SER A 48 -10.79 79.57 18.00
N GLU A 49 -10.22 78.74 17.11
CA GLU A 49 -10.88 78.33 15.86
C GLU A 49 -11.97 77.28 16.13
N ASN A 50 -13.00 77.25 15.28
CA ASN A 50 -13.99 76.17 15.28
C ASN A 50 -13.36 74.87 14.77
N PRO A 51 -13.26 73.80 15.58
CA PRO A 51 -12.66 72.55 15.14
C PRO A 51 -13.51 71.93 14.03
N LYS A 52 -12.88 71.67 12.88
CA LYS A 52 -13.51 70.99 11.75
C LYS A 52 -13.17 69.51 11.83
N THR A 53 -14.14 68.69 12.22
CA THR A 53 -13.97 67.24 12.31
C THR A 53 -14.06 66.62 10.92
N PHE A 54 -13.00 65.96 10.47
CA PHE A 54 -13.02 65.18 9.24
C PHE A 54 -13.15 63.69 9.57
N ALA A 55 -14.04 62.99 8.87
CA ALA A 55 -14.06 61.53 8.91
C ALA A 55 -12.84 61.00 8.15
N GLY A 56 -12.00 60.21 8.83
CA GLY A 56 -10.84 59.53 8.24
C GLY A 56 -10.88 58.04 8.54
N HIS A 57 -10.32 57.23 7.64
CA HIS A 57 -10.15 55.79 7.85
C HIS A 57 -8.69 55.49 8.22
N HIS A 58 -8.51 54.65 9.24
CA HIS A 58 -7.18 54.17 9.63
C HIS A 58 -6.69 53.14 8.60
N SER A 59 -5.51 53.36 8.02
CA SER A 59 -4.90 52.42 7.08
C SER A 59 -4.25 51.26 7.85
N HIS A 60 -4.68 50.03 7.55
CA HIS A 60 -4.10 48.82 8.12
C HIS A 60 -2.72 48.56 7.49
N GLY A 61 -1.65 48.70 8.26
CA GLY A 61 -0.29 48.28 7.88
C GLY A 61 0.10 46.93 8.50
N PHE A 62 1.27 46.39 8.12
CA PHE A 62 1.80 45.09 8.56
C PHE A 62 1.73 44.80 10.06
N LYS A 63 1.82 45.84 10.91
CA LYS A 63 1.60 45.71 12.37
C LYS A 63 0.27 45.02 12.71
N HIS A 64 -0.81 45.32 11.98
CA HIS A 64 -2.16 44.81 12.26
C HIS A 64 -2.37 43.37 11.76
N ASP A 65 -1.43 42.84 10.98
CA ASP A 65 -1.45 41.43 10.57
C ASP A 65 -1.03 40.52 11.74
N TYR A 66 -0.15 41.03 12.62
CA TYR A 66 0.39 40.30 13.78
C TYR A 66 -0.22 40.73 15.12
N TYR A 67 -0.45 42.02 15.35
CA TYR A 67 -0.95 42.54 16.63
C TYR A 67 -2.46 42.79 16.62
N PHE A 68 -3.03 42.98 17.82
CA PHE A 68 -4.45 43.26 18.07
C PHE A 68 -5.40 42.11 17.72
N ARG A 69 -4.97 40.88 18.04
CA ARG A 69 -5.74 39.63 17.92
C ARG A 69 -5.17 38.55 18.85
N ILE A 70 -5.93 37.51 19.12
CA ILE A 70 -5.42 36.27 19.72
C ILE A 70 -5.02 35.32 18.59
N HIS A 71 -3.80 34.77 18.69
CA HIS A 71 -3.35 33.70 17.81
C HIS A 71 -3.53 32.33 18.45
N LEU A 72 -3.95 31.36 17.63
CA LEU A 72 -3.93 29.92 17.94
C LEU A 72 -2.95 29.24 17.00
N ILE A 73 -1.88 28.68 17.53
CA ILE A 73 -0.81 28.08 16.74
C ILE A 73 -0.55 26.65 17.24
N PRO A 74 -0.87 25.60 16.44
CA PRO A 74 -1.64 25.64 15.19
C PRO A 74 -3.14 25.83 15.45
N LYS A 75 -3.86 26.45 14.50
CA LYS A 75 -5.32 26.60 14.55
C LYS A 75 -6.07 25.29 14.20
N VAL A 76 -5.42 24.38 13.49
CA VAL A 76 -5.98 23.09 13.10
C VAL A 76 -4.99 21.98 13.43
N ILE A 77 -5.45 20.99 14.19
CA ILE A 77 -4.74 19.74 14.43
C ILE A 77 -5.38 18.67 13.54
N ASN A 78 -4.66 18.22 12.52
CA ASN A 78 -5.07 17.08 11.71
C ASN A 78 -4.33 15.83 12.20
N LEU A 79 -5.06 14.92 12.83
CA LEU A 79 -4.54 13.68 13.38
C LEU A 79 -4.40 12.58 12.31
N GLY A 80 -5.02 12.73 11.13
CA GLY A 80 -5.10 11.65 10.16
C GLY A 80 -5.79 10.42 10.76
N ASN A 81 -5.07 9.30 10.83
CA ASN A 81 -5.53 8.07 11.46
C ASN A 81 -4.93 7.93 12.87
N LEU A 82 -5.75 8.11 13.91
CA LEU A 82 -5.35 7.94 15.29
C LEU A 82 -5.31 6.45 15.66
N LEU A 83 -4.11 5.96 15.95
CA LEU A 83 -3.81 4.55 16.27
C LEU A 83 -3.30 4.35 17.71
N SER A 84 -2.72 5.39 18.29
CA SER A 84 -2.26 5.48 19.67
C SER A 84 -2.70 6.80 20.29
N ALA A 85 -2.65 6.89 21.62
CA ALA A 85 -2.93 8.15 22.30
C ALA A 85 -1.82 9.16 21.99
N GLN A 86 -2.18 10.42 21.77
CA GLN A 86 -1.23 11.48 21.42
C GLN A 86 -1.48 12.73 22.26
N THR A 87 -0.42 13.48 22.55
CA THR A 87 -0.52 14.82 23.13
C THR A 87 -0.04 15.84 22.09
N ARG A 88 -0.82 16.91 21.91
CA ARG A 88 -0.49 18.01 20.98
C ARG A 88 -0.49 19.31 21.75
N GLU A 89 0.56 20.09 21.55
CA GLU A 89 0.69 21.41 22.13
C GLU A 89 0.11 22.46 21.19
N ILE A 90 -0.60 23.43 21.77
CA ILE A 90 -1.13 24.61 21.08
C ILE A 90 -0.68 25.84 21.86
N GLU A 91 -0.13 26.80 21.14
CA GLU A 91 0.18 28.12 21.67
C GLU A 91 -1.04 29.03 21.50
N VAL A 92 -1.47 29.64 22.62
CA VAL A 92 -2.45 30.72 22.63
C VAL A 92 -1.70 32.01 22.97
N TRP A 93 -1.62 32.92 22.00
CA TRP A 93 -0.86 34.16 22.16
C TRP A 93 -1.77 35.39 22.12
N ASN A 94 -1.73 36.18 23.19
CA ASN A 94 -2.37 37.49 23.24
C ASN A 94 -1.50 38.55 22.58
N ALA A 95 -1.73 38.83 21.29
CA ALA A 95 -1.00 39.89 20.59
C ALA A 95 -1.60 41.30 20.78
N TYR A 96 -2.43 41.52 21.80
CA TYR A 96 -2.79 42.88 22.23
C TYR A 96 -1.71 43.49 23.12
N LEU A 97 -1.56 44.82 23.00
CA LEU A 97 -0.74 45.63 23.90
C LEU A 97 -1.44 45.91 25.24
N SER A 98 -2.62 45.34 25.46
CA SER A 98 -3.40 45.40 26.69
C SER A 98 -3.74 43.99 27.16
N PRO A 99 -3.98 43.80 28.47
CA PRO A 99 -4.46 42.52 28.97
C PRO A 99 -5.80 42.12 28.33
N GLN A 100 -5.98 40.83 28.07
CA GLN A 100 -7.21 40.26 27.52
C GLN A 100 -7.75 39.17 28.45
N LYS A 101 -9.04 39.22 28.77
CA LYS A 101 -9.70 38.24 29.63
C LYS A 101 -10.22 37.08 28.79
N LEU A 102 -9.77 35.86 29.10
CA LEU A 102 -10.38 34.61 28.65
C LEU A 102 -11.49 34.23 29.62
N SER A 103 -12.73 34.31 29.16
CA SER A 103 -13.90 34.07 30.02
C SER A 103 -14.21 32.59 30.20
N SER A 104 -14.11 31.81 29.12
CA SER A 104 -14.35 30.37 29.10
C SER A 104 -13.79 29.75 27.83
N ILE A 105 -13.70 28.42 27.81
CA ILE A 105 -13.44 27.64 26.61
C ILE A 105 -14.68 26.78 26.35
N ALA A 106 -15.33 26.99 25.21
CA ALA A 106 -16.46 26.18 24.81
C ALA A 106 -15.97 24.96 24.03
N GLU A 107 -16.43 23.77 24.43
CA GLU A 107 -16.05 22.50 23.82
C GLU A 107 -17.18 21.92 23.00
N ARG A 108 -16.88 21.40 21.81
CA ARG A 108 -17.82 20.64 20.98
C ARG A 108 -17.15 19.38 20.44
N GLY A 109 -17.82 18.24 20.57
CA GLY A 109 -17.33 16.98 20.00
C GLY A 109 -16.03 16.47 20.62
N THR A 110 -15.71 16.85 21.85
CA THR A 110 -14.44 16.54 22.55
C THR A 110 -14.42 15.15 23.19
N GLU A 111 -15.32 14.24 22.79
CA GLU A 111 -15.34 12.88 23.33
C GLU A 111 -14.00 12.15 23.07
N GLY A 112 -13.32 11.82 24.17
CA GLY A 112 -11.99 11.22 24.14
C GLY A 112 -10.85 12.20 23.89
N LEU A 113 -11.10 13.51 24.03
CA LEU A 113 -10.08 14.56 24.04
C LEU A 113 -10.15 15.28 25.39
N THR A 114 -9.00 15.72 25.90
CA THR A 114 -8.92 16.49 27.13
C THR A 114 -7.93 17.63 26.95
N LEU A 115 -8.42 18.86 27.04
CA LEU A 115 -7.58 20.06 27.02
C LEU A 115 -7.02 20.31 28.42
N LYS A 116 -5.71 20.29 28.56
CA LYS A 116 -5.02 20.69 29.79
C LYS A 116 -4.71 22.17 29.70
N GLU A 117 -5.37 22.95 30.56
CA GLU A 117 -5.16 24.38 30.69
C GLU A 117 -3.93 24.65 31.58
N PRO A 118 -3.04 25.59 31.20
CA PRO A 118 -1.91 25.99 32.05
C PRO A 118 -2.38 26.77 33.28
N GLU A 119 -3.48 27.50 33.14
CA GLU A 119 -4.18 28.19 34.22
C GLU A 119 -5.69 28.02 33.98
N THR A 120 -6.44 27.69 35.02
CA THR A 120 -7.87 27.40 34.91
C THR A 120 -8.66 28.64 34.53
N THR A 121 -9.48 28.53 33.49
CA THR A 121 -10.42 29.58 33.10
C THR A 121 -11.54 29.79 34.14
N PRO A 122 -12.01 31.04 34.37
CA PRO A 122 -11.62 32.29 33.69
C PRO A 122 -10.24 32.82 34.13
N THR A 123 -9.45 33.32 33.19
CA THR A 123 -8.11 33.89 33.45
C THR A 123 -7.85 35.14 32.59
N VAL A 124 -6.81 35.90 32.91
CA VAL A 124 -6.38 37.09 32.18
C VAL A 124 -4.99 36.87 31.61
N PHE A 125 -4.86 37.05 30.29
CA PHE A 125 -3.57 37.13 29.62
C PHE A 125 -3.05 38.56 29.74
N ALA A 126 -1.82 38.73 30.22
CA ALA A 126 -1.11 40.00 30.17
C ALA A 126 -0.86 40.43 28.70
N SER A 127 -0.47 41.69 28.51
CA SER A 127 -0.13 42.19 27.19
C SER A 127 1.02 41.39 26.59
N LEU A 128 0.87 40.97 25.33
CA LEU A 128 1.86 40.17 24.60
C LEU A 128 2.19 38.79 25.22
N GLU A 129 1.38 38.31 26.19
CA GLU A 129 1.61 37.03 26.84
C GLU A 129 1.19 35.85 25.97
N SER A 130 2.01 34.79 25.96
CA SER A 130 1.72 33.52 25.33
C SER A 130 1.65 32.40 26.35
N ARG A 131 0.72 31.46 26.16
CA ARG A 131 0.56 30.27 27.02
C ARG A 131 0.41 29.01 26.18
N ILE A 132 1.03 27.92 26.63
CA ILE A 132 0.96 26.62 25.97
C ILE A 132 -0.14 25.78 26.62
N TYR A 133 -1.07 25.32 25.78
CA TYR A 133 -2.11 24.37 26.13
C TYR A 133 -1.75 22.99 25.57
N SER A 134 -2.13 21.92 26.27
CA SER A 134 -1.89 20.55 25.79
C SER A 134 -3.20 19.83 25.59
N VAL A 135 -3.51 19.42 24.35
CA VAL A 135 -4.64 18.54 24.05
C VAL A 135 -4.16 17.10 24.11
N ASN A 136 -4.74 16.32 25.03
CA ASN A 136 -4.56 14.88 25.09
C ASN A 136 -5.66 14.20 24.27
N ILE A 137 -5.28 13.41 23.28
CA ILE A 137 -6.20 12.70 22.40
C ILE A 137 -6.11 11.20 22.73
N SER A 138 -7.21 10.65 23.21
CA SER A 138 -7.37 9.22 23.51
C SER A 138 -7.80 8.43 22.28
N VAL A 139 -7.41 7.15 22.25
CA VAL A 139 -7.93 6.15 21.31
C VAL A 139 -9.38 5.75 21.62
N ASN A 140 -9.89 6.07 22.80
CA ASN A 140 -11.29 5.88 23.16
C ASN A 140 -12.10 7.10 22.71
N GLY A 141 -13.26 6.86 22.09
CA GLY A 141 -14.18 7.90 21.65
C GLY A 141 -14.77 7.58 20.27
N PRO A 142 -15.51 8.54 19.68
CA PRO A 142 -16.11 8.38 18.37
C PRO A 142 -15.08 8.02 17.28
N PRO A 143 -15.48 7.23 16.25
CA PRO A 143 -14.63 6.83 15.14
C PRO A 143 -14.09 8.02 14.33
N VAL A 144 -14.87 9.10 14.24
CA VAL A 144 -14.50 10.33 13.56
C VAL A 144 -14.27 11.37 14.64
N VAL A 145 -13.07 11.93 14.68
CA VAL A 145 -12.74 13.06 15.54
C VAL A 145 -13.07 14.32 14.76
N GLU A 146 -14.14 15.00 15.16
CA GLU A 146 -14.49 16.35 14.71
C GLU A 146 -14.77 17.18 15.96
N ALA A 147 -13.70 17.59 16.62
CA ALA A 147 -13.76 18.36 17.85
C ALA A 147 -13.39 19.81 17.60
N SER A 148 -13.98 20.73 18.34
CA SER A 148 -13.51 22.11 18.40
C SER A 148 -13.51 22.68 19.81
N TYR A 149 -12.53 23.55 20.04
CA TYR A 149 -12.36 24.33 21.26
C TYR A 149 -12.42 25.82 20.88
N THR A 150 -13.45 26.52 21.35
CA THR A 150 -13.62 27.95 21.10
C THR A 150 -13.23 28.74 22.33
N PHE A 151 -12.18 29.54 22.23
CA PHE A 151 -11.67 30.36 23.33
C PHE A 151 -12.44 31.68 23.37
N ASN A 152 -13.24 31.90 24.42
CA ASN A 152 -14.11 33.08 24.50
C ASN A 152 -13.39 34.26 25.16
N PHE A 153 -12.71 35.07 24.35
CA PHE A 153 -12.21 36.38 24.77
C PHE A 153 -13.31 37.45 24.62
N ALA A 154 -13.11 38.62 25.22
CA ALA A 154 -14.15 39.67 25.26
C ALA A 154 -14.58 40.18 23.87
N HIS A 155 -13.66 40.20 22.90
CA HIS A 155 -13.88 40.79 21.57
C HIS A 155 -13.63 39.82 20.41
N GLU A 156 -13.21 38.58 20.70
CA GLU A 156 -12.91 37.58 19.69
C GLU A 156 -13.06 36.16 20.22
N GLN A 157 -13.25 35.22 19.32
CA GLN A 157 -13.51 33.81 19.62
C GLN A 157 -12.68 32.92 18.70
N PRO A 158 -11.35 32.85 18.87
CA PRO A 158 -10.53 31.98 18.06
C PRO A 158 -10.86 30.51 18.37
N GLU A 159 -11.03 29.72 17.31
CA GLU A 159 -11.43 28.31 17.38
C GLU A 159 -10.26 27.41 16.95
N LEU A 160 -9.95 26.42 17.80
CA LEU A 160 -9.06 25.31 17.50
C LEU A 160 -9.90 24.13 16.98
N ALA A 161 -9.60 23.66 15.78
CA ALA A 161 -10.26 22.48 15.21
C ALA A 161 -9.34 21.25 15.29
N VAL A 162 -9.83 20.15 15.85
CA VAL A 162 -9.13 18.85 15.88
C VAL A 162 -9.90 17.87 15.01
N ARG A 163 -9.24 17.37 13.95
CA ARG A 163 -9.84 16.47 12.95
C ARG A 163 -9.06 15.18 12.83
N GLY A 164 -9.74 14.05 12.67
CA GLY A 164 -9.09 12.75 12.47
C GLY A 164 -10.05 11.58 12.42
N LYS A 165 -9.51 10.38 12.28
CA LYS A 165 -10.25 9.11 12.32
C LYS A 165 -9.55 8.17 13.29
N ARG A 166 -10.28 7.61 14.26
CA ARG A 166 -9.77 6.54 15.11
C ARG A 166 -9.82 5.24 14.33
N ILE A 167 -8.74 4.47 14.36
CA ILE A 167 -8.70 3.15 13.74
C ILE A 167 -8.62 2.08 14.81
N VAL A 168 -9.57 1.14 14.75
CA VAL A 168 -9.59 -0.02 15.64
C VAL A 168 -8.79 -1.14 14.99
N VAL A 169 -7.74 -1.58 15.68
CA VAL A 169 -6.98 -2.77 15.31
C VAL A 169 -7.82 -4.00 15.61
N TRP A 170 -7.72 -5.02 14.75
CA TRP A 170 -8.24 -6.37 15.04
C TRP A 170 -7.09 -7.22 15.62
N PRO A 171 -6.98 -7.36 16.96
CA PRO A 171 -5.73 -7.80 17.60
C PRO A 171 -5.64 -9.32 17.81
N PHE A 172 -6.65 -10.08 17.40
CA PHE A 172 -6.71 -11.53 17.63
C PHE A 172 -5.82 -12.25 16.63
N SER A 173 -4.98 -13.16 17.13
CA SER A 173 -4.11 -13.98 16.29
C SER A 173 -4.90 -15.11 15.63
N PRO A 174 -4.80 -15.30 14.30
CA PRO A 174 -5.51 -16.35 13.59
C PRO A 174 -4.88 -17.72 13.85
N GLN A 175 -5.68 -18.77 13.64
CA GLN A 175 -5.15 -20.12 13.48
C GLN A 175 -4.23 -20.23 12.27
N ALA A 176 -3.38 -21.26 12.28
CA ALA A 176 -2.64 -21.69 11.10
C ALA A 176 -3.60 -21.96 9.92
N SER A 177 -3.11 -21.73 8.69
CA SER A 177 -3.92 -21.74 7.44
C SER A 177 -4.63 -20.42 7.16
N VAL A 178 -3.85 -19.35 7.03
CA VAL A 178 -4.32 -18.05 6.56
C VAL A 178 -4.42 -18.07 5.04
N SER A 179 -5.52 -17.52 4.49
CA SER A 179 -5.61 -17.29 3.05
C SER A 179 -5.39 -15.82 2.72
N GLU A 180 -4.39 -15.53 1.91
CA GLU A 180 -4.21 -14.24 1.27
C GLU A 180 -4.67 -14.33 -0.19
N THR A 181 -5.33 -13.28 -0.68
CA THR A 181 -5.78 -13.18 -2.08
C THR A 181 -5.22 -11.91 -2.70
N LEU A 182 -4.70 -12.03 -3.92
CA LEU A 182 -4.29 -10.91 -4.76
C LEU A 182 -5.13 -10.94 -6.04
N GLU A 183 -5.88 -9.87 -6.31
CA GLU A 183 -6.82 -9.81 -7.43
C GLU A 183 -6.52 -8.62 -8.35
N TRP A 184 -5.91 -8.92 -9.49
CA TRP A 184 -5.77 -7.99 -10.60
C TRP A 184 -7.09 -7.83 -11.35
N LYS A 185 -7.11 -6.97 -12.37
CA LYS A 185 -8.21 -6.91 -13.33
C LYS A 185 -7.62 -6.65 -14.69
N THR A 186 -7.71 -7.63 -15.56
CA THR A 186 -7.22 -7.56 -16.92
C THR A 186 -8.35 -7.79 -17.91
N ASN A 187 -8.20 -7.23 -19.11
CA ASN A 187 -9.06 -7.52 -20.24
C ASN A 187 -8.20 -8.14 -21.35
N ILE A 188 -8.63 -9.29 -21.85
CA ILE A 188 -7.95 -10.03 -22.91
C ILE A 188 -8.83 -9.93 -24.15
N LEU A 189 -8.31 -9.27 -25.17
CA LEU A 189 -8.93 -9.16 -26.49
C LEU A 189 -8.26 -10.20 -27.39
N GLN A 190 -8.92 -11.35 -27.55
CA GLN A 190 -8.41 -12.46 -28.35
C GLN A 190 -8.74 -12.26 -29.83
N ALA A 191 -7.76 -12.50 -30.68
CA ALA A 191 -7.86 -12.53 -32.13
C ALA A 191 -7.37 -13.90 -32.65
N TYR A 192 -7.55 -14.14 -33.95
CA TYR A 192 -7.23 -15.43 -34.57
C TYR A 192 -5.74 -15.82 -34.46
N GLU A 193 -4.84 -14.84 -34.54
CA GLU A 193 -3.38 -15.02 -34.55
C GLU A 193 -2.67 -14.48 -33.29
N GLY A 194 -3.40 -13.88 -32.36
CA GLY A 194 -2.79 -13.24 -31.19
C GLY A 194 -3.79 -12.69 -30.19
N GLU A 195 -3.29 -11.99 -29.18
CA GLU A 195 -4.13 -11.34 -28.18
C GLU A 195 -3.55 -10.01 -27.72
N GLN A 196 -4.43 -9.03 -27.49
CA GLN A 196 -4.10 -7.77 -26.84
C GLN A 196 -4.53 -7.84 -25.36
N ARG A 197 -3.66 -7.38 -24.46
CA ARG A 197 -3.85 -7.52 -23.01
C ARG A 197 -3.78 -6.17 -22.31
N LEU A 198 -4.85 -5.79 -21.62
CA LEU A 198 -4.95 -4.53 -20.90
C LEU A 198 -5.07 -4.78 -19.40
N ALA A 199 -4.19 -4.19 -18.60
CA ALA A 199 -4.36 -4.15 -17.15
C ALA A 199 -5.23 -2.94 -16.76
N LEU A 200 -6.41 -3.21 -16.22
CA LEU A 200 -7.37 -2.20 -15.78
C LEU A 200 -7.11 -1.73 -14.34
N ARG A 201 -6.28 -2.47 -13.58
CA ARG A 201 -5.82 -2.08 -12.25
C ARG A 201 -4.29 -2.00 -12.24
N PRO A 202 -3.69 -0.89 -11.76
CA PRO A 202 -2.24 -0.79 -11.63
C PRO A 202 -1.69 -1.65 -10.47
N VAL A 203 -2.51 -1.91 -9.45
CA VAL A 203 -2.17 -2.66 -8.24
C VAL A 203 -3.28 -3.67 -7.93
N PRO A 204 -2.97 -4.90 -7.45
CA PRO A 204 -4.01 -5.85 -7.07
C PRO A 204 -4.76 -5.41 -5.82
N ARG A 205 -6.04 -5.77 -5.77
CA ARG A 205 -6.77 -5.77 -4.49
C ARG A 205 -6.25 -6.92 -3.64
N GLN A 206 -5.87 -6.63 -2.41
CA GLN A 206 -5.43 -7.63 -1.45
C GLN A 206 -6.57 -7.95 -0.48
N GLY A 207 -6.72 -9.24 -0.17
CA GLY A 207 -7.67 -9.71 0.83
C GLY A 207 -7.04 -10.73 1.76
N PHE A 208 -7.47 -10.72 3.01
CA PHE A 208 -7.07 -11.71 4.02
C PHE A 208 -8.31 -12.42 4.55
N SER A 209 -8.28 -13.75 4.59
CA SER A 209 -9.29 -14.56 5.25
C SER A 209 -8.66 -15.25 6.45
N TYR A 210 -9.16 -14.90 7.63
CA TYR A 210 -8.66 -15.36 8.91
C TYR A 210 -9.71 -16.19 9.63
N LYS A 211 -9.24 -17.25 10.29
CA LYS A 211 -10.01 -18.07 11.22
C LYS A 211 -9.37 -17.92 12.60
N PHE A 212 -10.18 -17.76 13.63
CA PHE A 212 -9.73 -17.54 15.00
C PHE A 212 -10.37 -18.58 15.92
N LEU A 213 -9.62 -19.08 16.89
CA LEU A 213 -10.18 -19.71 18.08
C LEU A 213 -10.08 -18.69 19.21
N LEU A 214 -11.23 -18.37 19.78
CA LEU A 214 -11.34 -17.33 20.80
C LEU A 214 -11.85 -17.98 22.08
N ASP A 215 -11.21 -17.68 23.21
CA ASP A 215 -11.80 -17.97 24.52
C ASP A 215 -13.04 -17.09 24.78
N ASN A 216 -13.73 -17.32 25.89
CA ASN A 216 -14.94 -16.57 26.23
C ASN A 216 -14.72 -15.05 26.36
N HIS A 217 -13.55 -14.61 26.86
CA HIS A 217 -13.21 -13.20 27.00
C HIS A 217 -12.89 -12.56 25.65
N GLN A 218 -12.00 -13.18 24.88
CA GLN A 218 -11.63 -12.79 23.52
C GLN A 218 -12.85 -12.76 22.60
N PHE A 219 -13.75 -13.74 22.71
CA PHE A 219 -15.00 -13.76 21.97
C PHE A 219 -15.88 -12.55 22.28
N SER A 220 -16.04 -12.22 23.56
CA SER A 220 -16.83 -11.06 24.00
C SER A 220 -16.23 -9.76 23.46
N ARG A 221 -14.90 -9.61 23.49
CA ARG A 221 -14.18 -8.46 22.92
C ARG A 221 -14.33 -8.39 21.39
N ALA A 222 -14.11 -9.51 20.70
CA ALA A 222 -14.24 -9.60 19.25
C ALA A 222 -15.67 -9.27 18.79
N LYS A 223 -16.67 -9.71 19.55
CA LYS A 223 -18.08 -9.40 19.32
C LYS A 223 -18.33 -7.91 19.52
N ALA A 224 -17.86 -7.30 20.61
CA ALA A 224 -18.03 -5.86 20.86
C ALA A 224 -17.39 -5.01 19.76
N ILE A 225 -16.16 -5.32 19.36
CA ILE A 225 -15.46 -4.68 18.24
C ILE A 225 -16.28 -4.83 16.96
N SER A 226 -16.73 -6.06 16.64
CA SER A 226 -17.49 -6.32 15.42
C SER A 226 -18.84 -5.61 15.38
N THR A 227 -19.53 -5.48 16.52
CA THR A 227 -20.83 -4.80 16.63
C THR A 227 -20.70 -3.30 16.40
N GLN A 228 -19.74 -2.64 17.05
CA GLN A 228 -19.57 -1.18 16.94
C GLN A 228 -18.88 -0.76 15.65
N TRP A 229 -18.02 -1.62 15.09
CA TRP A 229 -17.16 -1.33 13.94
C TRP A 229 -17.54 -2.09 12.66
N ALA A 230 -18.74 -2.68 12.61
CA ALA A 230 -19.26 -3.36 11.42
C ALA A 230 -19.11 -2.48 10.17
N HIS A 231 -18.57 -3.05 9.08
CA HIS A 231 -18.34 -2.39 7.79
C HIS A 231 -17.42 -1.15 7.79
N ARG A 232 -16.79 -0.80 8.92
CA ARG A 232 -15.77 0.25 9.00
C ARG A 232 -14.38 -0.28 8.64
N VAL A 233 -13.42 0.64 8.59
CA VAL A 233 -12.00 0.33 8.36
C VAL A 233 -11.38 -0.14 9.68
N TYR A 234 -10.71 -1.28 9.61
CA TYR A 234 -9.91 -1.89 10.66
C TYR A 234 -8.43 -1.74 10.36
N GLY A 235 -7.63 -1.65 11.42
CA GLY A 235 -6.22 -2.00 11.36
C GLY A 235 -6.10 -3.53 11.34
N VAL A 236 -5.75 -4.10 10.19
CA VAL A 236 -5.65 -5.54 9.97
C VAL A 236 -4.18 -5.93 10.04
N PRO A 237 -3.74 -6.68 11.06
CA PRO A 237 -2.37 -7.14 11.12
C PRO A 237 -2.12 -8.17 10.02
N VAL A 238 -0.97 -8.05 9.34
CA VAL A 238 -0.52 -9.02 8.35
C VAL A 238 0.22 -10.13 9.09
N TRP A 239 -0.54 -11.03 9.71
CA TRP A 239 -0.03 -12.13 10.55
C TRP A 239 0.95 -13.05 9.81
N THR A 240 0.87 -13.12 8.49
CA THR A 240 1.80 -13.91 7.66
C THR A 240 3.22 -13.34 7.66
N ASN A 241 3.37 -12.06 7.99
CA ASN A 241 4.64 -11.34 8.02
C ASN A 241 5.14 -11.09 9.46
N LEU A 242 4.59 -11.83 10.43
CA LEU A 242 4.97 -11.76 11.85
C LEU A 242 6.47 -11.98 12.06
N ALA A 243 7.16 -11.06 12.72
CA ALA A 243 8.55 -11.23 13.15
C ALA A 243 8.65 -11.16 14.67
N PHE A 244 9.31 -12.13 15.31
CA PHE A 244 9.61 -12.07 16.73
C PHE A 244 10.87 -11.23 16.95
N ILE A 245 10.76 -10.21 17.81
CA ILE A 245 11.83 -9.26 18.11
C ILE A 245 12.38 -9.50 19.53
N GLY A 246 11.52 -9.89 20.46
CA GLY A 246 11.87 -10.05 21.88
C GLY A 246 11.67 -8.75 22.67
N PRO A 247 12.55 -8.41 23.63
CA PRO A 247 12.31 -7.28 24.52
C PRO A 247 12.52 -5.94 23.81
N LEU A 248 11.58 -5.01 23.99
CA LEU A 248 11.66 -3.63 23.52
C LEU A 248 11.45 -2.68 24.70
N THR A 249 12.24 -1.62 24.78
CA THR A 249 12.11 -0.59 25.81
C THR A 249 11.17 0.53 25.36
N ALA A 250 10.47 1.15 26.31
CA ALA A 250 9.69 2.35 26.02
C ALA A 250 10.64 3.50 25.62
N GLY A 251 10.21 4.34 24.68
CA GLY A 251 10.97 5.50 24.21
C GLY A 251 11.91 5.22 23.03
N ILE A 252 12.04 3.98 22.56
CA ILE A 252 12.81 3.70 21.34
C ILE A 252 12.14 4.32 20.12
N THR A 253 12.95 4.76 19.16
CA THR A 253 12.50 5.35 17.89
C THR A 253 12.83 4.48 16.68
N GLU A 254 13.48 3.33 16.88
CA GLU A 254 13.81 2.38 15.82
C GLU A 254 13.61 0.95 16.33
N ILE A 255 13.15 0.06 15.45
CA ILE A 255 13.03 -1.38 15.71
C ILE A 255 13.86 -2.14 14.68
N THR A 256 14.78 -2.98 15.14
CA THR A 256 15.55 -3.89 14.29
C THR A 256 14.67 -5.05 13.85
N VAL A 257 14.48 -5.21 12.54
CA VAL A 257 13.67 -6.29 11.94
C VAL A 257 14.12 -6.51 10.50
N ASP A 258 14.09 -7.76 10.02
CA ASP A 258 14.38 -8.05 8.62
C ASP A 258 13.31 -7.46 7.70
N THR A 259 13.67 -6.38 7.01
CA THR A 259 12.80 -5.64 6.09
C THR A 259 12.75 -6.26 4.69
N THR A 260 13.55 -7.31 4.42
CA THR A 260 13.66 -7.93 3.08
C THR A 260 12.65 -9.04 2.84
N VAL A 261 11.99 -9.54 3.89
CA VAL A 261 11.09 -10.70 3.84
C VAL A 261 9.61 -10.33 4.07
N ALA A 262 9.30 -9.04 4.12
CA ALA A 262 7.96 -8.54 4.43
C ALA A 262 7.71 -7.14 3.85
N ASP A 263 6.44 -6.80 3.71
CA ASP A 263 5.96 -5.53 3.17
C ASP A 263 5.98 -4.41 4.21
N TYR A 264 7.16 -4.01 4.69
CA TYR A 264 7.31 -2.80 5.50
C TYR A 264 7.38 -1.58 4.58
N ARG A 265 6.64 -0.52 4.91
CA ARG A 265 6.52 0.69 4.08
C ARG A 265 6.82 1.92 4.91
N ALA A 266 7.39 2.94 4.26
CA ALA A 266 7.58 4.24 4.87
C ALA A 266 6.25 4.98 4.96
N ASP A 267 6.10 5.83 5.98
CA ASP A 267 4.87 6.61 6.25
C ASP A 267 3.60 5.73 6.32
N ASP A 268 3.75 4.50 6.81
CA ASP A 268 2.67 3.54 6.99
C ASP A 268 2.65 3.07 8.45
N VAL A 269 1.97 1.96 8.74
CA VAL A 269 1.75 1.51 10.12
C VAL A 269 2.22 0.08 10.30
N ILE A 270 2.88 -0.16 11.43
CA ILE A 270 3.19 -1.49 11.93
C ILE A 270 2.47 -1.72 13.26
N LEU A 271 2.29 -2.99 13.61
CA LEU A 271 1.79 -3.39 14.92
C LEU A 271 2.95 -3.97 15.73
N VAL A 272 3.14 -3.45 16.94
CA VAL A 272 3.93 -4.07 18.00
C VAL A 272 2.96 -4.82 18.91
N TRP A 273 3.10 -6.13 19.01
CA TRP A 273 2.12 -7.03 19.63
C TRP A 273 2.80 -7.99 20.59
N ASP A 274 2.28 -8.13 21.82
CA ASP A 274 2.66 -9.19 22.77
C ASP A 274 1.50 -10.19 22.92
N ASN A 275 0.29 -9.66 23.13
CA ASN A 275 -0.97 -10.41 23.20
C ASN A 275 -2.16 -9.54 22.73
N ASP A 276 -3.36 -10.11 22.67
CA ASP A 276 -4.55 -9.43 22.15
C ASP A 276 -5.06 -8.26 23.02
N GLU A 277 -4.49 -8.05 24.20
CA GLU A 277 -4.76 -6.92 25.11
C GLU A 277 -3.58 -5.94 25.20
N TYR A 278 -2.37 -6.44 24.92
CA TYR A 278 -1.12 -5.69 25.01
C TYR A 278 -0.47 -5.54 23.63
N TYR A 279 -0.89 -4.50 22.93
CA TYR A 279 -0.37 -4.13 21.61
C TYR A 279 -0.40 -2.60 21.42
N GLU A 280 0.34 -2.14 20.43
CA GLU A 280 0.43 -0.75 20.01
C GLU A 280 0.62 -0.68 18.49
N ALA A 281 -0.20 0.11 17.81
CA ALA A 281 -0.01 0.41 16.39
C ALA A 281 0.78 1.71 16.27
N VAL A 282 1.91 1.67 15.58
CA VAL A 282 2.86 2.78 15.47
C VAL A 282 3.09 3.14 14.01
N GLU A 283 3.16 4.45 13.73
CA GLU A 283 3.50 4.98 12.41
C GLU A 283 5.01 4.85 12.16
N THR A 284 5.37 4.45 10.95
CA THR A 284 6.74 4.33 10.48
C THR A 284 7.20 5.60 9.77
N THR A 285 8.50 5.88 9.84
CA THR A 285 9.18 6.88 9.02
C THR A 285 9.88 6.17 7.87
N GLU A 286 11.19 6.34 7.68
CA GLU A 286 11.95 5.56 6.71
C GLU A 286 12.10 4.07 7.09
N ILE A 287 12.16 3.24 6.05
CA ILE A 287 12.50 1.81 6.16
C ILE A 287 13.90 1.64 5.61
N SER A 288 14.83 1.22 6.47
CA SER A 288 16.21 0.93 6.10
C SER A 288 16.44 -0.59 6.06
N PRO A 289 17.52 -1.08 5.43
CA PRO A 289 17.89 -2.48 5.50
C PRO A 289 18.05 -2.92 6.97
N GLY A 290 17.21 -3.87 7.41
CA GLY A 290 17.27 -4.45 8.77
C GLY A 290 16.67 -3.59 9.90
N LYS A 291 16.07 -2.43 9.61
CA LYS A 291 15.45 -1.58 10.64
C LYS A 291 14.26 -0.75 10.14
N VAL A 292 13.33 -0.48 11.05
CA VAL A 292 12.15 0.37 10.82
C VAL A 292 12.21 1.55 11.78
N GLY A 293 12.21 2.78 11.25
CA GLY A 293 12.10 3.99 12.05
C GLY A 293 10.66 4.27 12.47
N LEU A 294 10.46 4.79 13.68
CA LEU A 294 9.18 5.14 14.27
C LEU A 294 9.00 6.66 14.31
N LYS A 295 7.81 7.13 13.95
CA LYS A 295 7.50 8.56 13.96
C LYS A 295 7.30 9.13 15.35
N LEU A 296 6.78 8.31 16.25
CA LEU A 296 6.69 8.60 17.67
C LEU A 296 7.44 7.51 18.45
N PRO A 297 8.13 7.86 19.54
CA PRO A 297 8.75 6.87 20.41
C PRO A 297 7.72 5.85 20.90
N LEU A 298 8.14 4.58 21.02
CA LEU A 298 7.28 3.51 21.52
C LEU A 298 6.76 3.85 22.93
N SER A 299 5.44 3.81 23.15
CA SER A 299 4.88 4.30 24.43
C SER A 299 5.04 3.31 25.59
N LYS A 300 5.19 2.02 25.26
CA LYS A 300 5.24 0.91 26.22
C LYS A 300 6.52 0.08 26.05
N ALA A 301 6.91 -0.59 27.13
CA ALA A 301 7.94 -1.63 27.07
C ALA A 301 7.28 -2.99 26.82
N TYR A 302 7.97 -3.85 26.07
CA TYR A 302 7.51 -5.19 25.70
C TYR A 302 8.55 -6.22 26.11
N GLN A 303 8.11 -7.41 26.52
CA GLN A 303 9.02 -8.52 26.83
C GLN A 303 9.09 -9.51 25.66
N ASN A 304 7.95 -9.80 25.03
CA ASN A 304 7.83 -10.71 23.90
C ASN A 304 7.23 -9.98 22.69
N ALA A 305 7.91 -8.95 22.21
CA ALA A 305 7.39 -8.17 21.09
C ALA A 305 7.44 -8.97 19.79
N TYR A 306 6.30 -9.01 19.12
CA TYR A 306 6.19 -9.34 17.72
C TYR A 306 5.87 -8.10 16.92
N VAL A 307 6.49 -7.99 15.74
CA VAL A 307 6.30 -6.86 14.84
C VAL A 307 5.80 -7.37 13.49
N MET A 308 4.81 -6.67 12.95
CA MET A 308 4.27 -6.97 11.62
C MET A 308 3.67 -5.73 10.96
N PRO A 309 3.60 -5.68 9.62
CA PRO A 309 2.86 -4.64 8.93
C PRO A 309 1.37 -4.64 9.30
N LEU A 310 0.79 -3.45 9.40
CA LEU A 310 -0.64 -3.24 9.58
C LEU A 310 -1.24 -2.73 8.26
N ARG A 311 -2.42 -3.24 7.87
CA ARG A 311 -3.12 -2.80 6.66
C ARG A 311 -4.51 -2.30 6.98
N PHE A 312 -4.94 -1.24 6.31
CA PHE A 312 -6.29 -0.72 6.49
C PHE A 312 -7.30 -1.49 5.63
N GLY A 313 -8.11 -2.32 6.27
CA GLY A 313 -9.05 -3.20 5.59
C GLY A 313 -10.48 -3.06 6.07
N ARG A 314 -11.44 -3.39 5.22
CA ARG A 314 -12.88 -3.45 5.54
C ARG A 314 -13.37 -4.89 5.51
N THR A 315 -14.36 -5.20 6.35
CA THR A 315 -15.13 -6.44 6.24
C THR A 315 -16.48 -6.17 5.56
N TYR A 316 -16.68 -6.76 4.38
CA TYR A 316 -17.94 -6.63 3.64
C TYR A 316 -19.02 -7.59 4.15
N SER A 317 -18.62 -8.79 4.57
CA SER A 317 -19.52 -9.82 5.10
C SER A 317 -19.69 -9.76 6.62
N GLY A 318 -19.03 -8.81 7.29
CA GLY A 318 -18.94 -8.78 8.75
C GLY A 318 -18.08 -9.92 9.32
N THR A 319 -18.22 -10.15 10.63
CA THR A 319 -17.56 -11.25 11.34
C THR A 319 -18.57 -12.35 11.62
N LYS A 320 -18.25 -13.59 11.25
CA LYS A 320 -19.06 -14.75 11.60
C LYS A 320 -18.47 -15.44 12.82
N PHE A 321 -19.30 -15.70 13.82
CA PHE A 321 -18.94 -16.50 14.97
C PHE A 321 -19.75 -17.80 15.01
N SER A 322 -19.10 -18.90 15.38
CA SER A 322 -19.73 -20.19 15.65
C SER A 322 -19.38 -20.61 17.07
N ARG A 323 -20.38 -21.08 17.82
CA ARG A 323 -20.21 -21.59 19.18
C ARG A 323 -20.59 -23.06 19.19
N ASN A 324 -19.72 -23.89 19.73
CA ASN A 324 -19.99 -25.30 20.00
C ASN A 324 -20.21 -25.47 21.51
N ALA A 325 -20.45 -26.70 21.98
CA ALA A 325 -20.61 -26.97 23.42
C ALA A 325 -19.33 -26.72 24.25
N SER A 326 -18.19 -26.51 23.59
CA SER A 326 -16.91 -26.11 24.20
C SER A 326 -16.86 -24.63 24.55
N ASP A 327 -16.00 -24.25 25.50
CA ASP A 327 -15.70 -22.86 25.88
C ASP A 327 -14.88 -22.06 24.84
N ILE A 328 -14.69 -22.63 23.65
CA ILE A 328 -13.98 -22.00 22.53
C ILE A 328 -14.98 -21.64 21.45
N ALA A 329 -14.96 -20.38 21.03
CA ALA A 329 -15.73 -19.87 19.89
C ALA A 329 -14.84 -19.77 18.64
N GLU A 330 -15.37 -20.20 17.50
CA GLU A 330 -14.71 -20.01 16.21
C GLU A 330 -15.13 -18.67 15.60
N GLY A 331 -14.17 -17.81 15.30
CA GLY A 331 -14.37 -16.57 14.53
C GLY A 331 -13.88 -16.73 13.09
N LYS A 332 -14.62 -16.21 12.11
CA LYS A 332 -14.20 -16.13 10.71
C LYS A 332 -14.42 -14.71 10.20
N VAL A 333 -13.35 -14.08 9.71
CA VAL A 333 -13.40 -12.71 9.17
C VAL A 333 -12.64 -12.67 7.85
N SER A 334 -13.21 -11.98 6.87
CA SER A 334 -12.54 -11.64 5.62
C SER A 334 -12.36 -10.14 5.50
N PHE A 335 -11.13 -9.70 5.35
CA PHE A 335 -10.73 -8.31 5.21
C PHE A 335 -10.36 -8.03 3.77
N SER A 336 -10.87 -6.94 3.20
CA SER A 336 -10.42 -6.38 1.93
C SER A 336 -9.63 -5.11 2.20
N VAL A 337 -8.35 -5.11 1.80
CA VAL A 337 -7.44 -3.98 1.98
C VAL A 337 -7.89 -2.83 1.09
N THR A 338 -8.00 -1.63 1.68
CA THR A 338 -8.55 -0.43 1.02
C THR A 338 -7.57 0.11 -0.02
N GLU A 339 -6.29 0.17 0.34
CA GLU A 339 -5.22 0.69 -0.49
C GLU A 339 -4.00 -0.21 -0.39
N ASN A 340 -3.46 -0.56 -1.55
CA ASN A 340 -2.32 -1.45 -1.68
C ASN A 340 -1.30 -0.80 -2.62
N ILE A 341 -0.05 -1.28 -2.59
CA ILE A 341 1.01 -0.81 -3.48
C ILE A 341 1.49 -1.93 -4.41
N ASN A 342 2.17 -1.54 -5.49
CA ASN A 342 2.81 -2.49 -6.38
C ASN A 342 4.14 -2.98 -5.80
N LEU A 343 4.23 -4.28 -5.49
CA LEU A 343 5.43 -4.93 -4.96
C LEU A 343 6.25 -5.66 -6.05
N ALA A 344 6.04 -5.31 -7.31
CA ALA A 344 6.65 -6.01 -8.44
C ALA A 344 8.17 -5.90 -8.45
N VAL A 345 8.84 -7.04 -8.28
CA VAL A 345 10.27 -7.24 -8.54
C VAL A 345 10.42 -8.57 -9.29
N SER A 346 11.33 -8.65 -10.24
CA SER A 346 11.65 -9.91 -10.93
C SER A 346 13.15 -10.15 -10.86
N SER A 347 13.54 -11.32 -10.35
CA SER A 347 14.93 -11.79 -10.26
C SER A 347 15.22 -12.96 -11.20
N PHE A 348 14.25 -13.35 -12.04
CA PHE A 348 14.40 -14.48 -12.96
C PHE A 348 15.26 -14.13 -14.17
N PRO A 349 16.00 -15.12 -14.74
CA PRO A 349 16.76 -14.91 -15.96
C PRO A 349 15.83 -14.56 -17.12
N LYS A 350 16.37 -13.84 -18.11
CA LYS A 350 15.62 -13.40 -19.28
C LYS A 350 16.05 -14.15 -20.52
N TYR A 351 15.07 -14.51 -21.34
CA TYR A 351 15.25 -15.01 -22.69
C TYR A 351 14.35 -14.19 -23.62
N ARG A 352 14.94 -13.57 -24.65
CA ARG A 352 14.26 -12.64 -25.56
C ARG A 352 13.52 -11.52 -24.80
N ASP A 353 14.22 -10.93 -23.83
CA ASP A 353 13.74 -9.88 -22.92
C ASP A 353 12.52 -10.24 -22.03
N ILE A 354 12.13 -11.53 -22.01
CA ILE A 354 11.03 -12.06 -21.22
C ILE A 354 11.59 -12.99 -20.15
N ASP A 355 11.05 -12.90 -18.93
CA ASP A 355 11.49 -13.72 -17.80
C ASP A 355 11.22 -15.22 -18.06
N VAL A 356 12.16 -16.08 -17.67
CA VAL A 356 12.04 -17.54 -17.69
C VAL A 356 11.78 -18.04 -16.27
N LEU A 357 10.69 -18.76 -16.06
CA LEU A 357 10.40 -19.37 -14.76
C LEU A 357 11.32 -20.58 -14.55
N THR A 358 12.39 -20.37 -13.79
CA THR A 358 13.36 -21.43 -13.44
C THR A 358 12.95 -22.26 -12.23
N ASP A 359 11.89 -21.86 -11.52
CA ASP A 359 11.37 -22.64 -10.40
C ASP A 359 10.66 -23.88 -10.95
N ARG A 360 11.09 -25.07 -10.50
CA ARG A 360 10.38 -26.31 -10.81
C ARG A 360 9.05 -26.32 -10.06
N SER A 361 7.95 -26.61 -10.77
CA SER A 361 6.64 -26.78 -10.13
C SER A 361 6.70 -27.91 -9.11
N VAL A 362 6.33 -27.62 -7.86
CA VAL A 362 6.27 -28.66 -6.82
C VAL A 362 5.01 -29.50 -7.05
N VAL A 363 5.20 -30.76 -7.40
CA VAL A 363 4.11 -31.69 -7.67
C VAL A 363 3.73 -32.42 -6.38
N VAL A 364 2.58 -32.07 -5.80
CA VAL A 364 1.93 -32.87 -4.74
C VAL A 364 0.80 -33.65 -5.40
N GLY A 365 1.14 -34.69 -6.18
CA GLY A 365 0.20 -35.48 -6.98
C GLY A 365 0.68 -35.70 -8.42
N SER A 366 -0.20 -35.49 -9.41
CA SER A 366 0.12 -35.44 -10.85
C SER A 366 0.13 -33.99 -11.34
N LEU A 367 0.91 -33.72 -12.40
CA LEU A 367 0.79 -32.51 -13.21
C LEU A 367 -0.10 -32.84 -14.39
N ASP A 368 -1.29 -32.24 -14.45
CA ASP A 368 -2.21 -32.44 -15.56
C ASP A 368 -1.94 -31.40 -16.64
N GLU A 369 -1.65 -31.86 -17.85
CA GLU A 369 -1.54 -31.02 -19.04
C GLU A 369 -2.71 -31.27 -19.97
N ASN A 370 -3.23 -30.19 -20.56
CA ASN A 370 -4.31 -30.29 -21.53
C ASN A 370 -4.02 -29.43 -22.76
N ILE A 371 -4.00 -30.09 -23.92
CA ILE A 371 -3.82 -29.45 -25.22
C ILE A 371 -5.19 -29.36 -25.88
N ILE A 372 -5.73 -28.16 -26.01
CA ILE A 372 -7.06 -27.93 -26.58
C ILE A 372 -6.93 -26.95 -27.75
N ARG A 373 -7.70 -27.15 -28.81
CA ARG A 373 -8.01 -26.11 -29.79
C ARG A 373 -9.46 -25.70 -29.60
N ASP A 374 -9.71 -24.42 -29.31
CA ASP A 374 -11.08 -23.93 -29.16
C ASP A 374 -11.80 -24.01 -30.52
N VAL A 375 -12.87 -24.78 -30.55
CA VAL A 375 -13.70 -24.98 -31.75
C VAL A 375 -15.16 -24.62 -31.47
N GLU A 376 -15.81 -24.04 -32.47
CA GLU A 376 -17.25 -23.89 -32.55
C GLU A 376 -17.81 -25.04 -33.36
N VAL A 377 -18.60 -25.89 -32.71
CA VAL A 377 -19.24 -27.04 -33.34
C VAL A 377 -20.64 -26.62 -33.75
N ILE A 378 -20.86 -26.47 -35.06
CA ILE A 378 -22.16 -26.21 -35.65
C ILE A 378 -22.73 -27.57 -36.06
N ASP A 379 -23.61 -28.11 -35.21
CA ASP A 379 -24.31 -29.36 -35.45
C ASP A 379 -25.81 -29.08 -35.61
N ASN A 380 -26.37 -29.43 -36.78
CA ASN A 380 -27.79 -29.30 -37.08
C ASN A 380 -28.56 -30.64 -36.90
N THR A 381 -27.93 -31.66 -36.31
CA THR A 381 -28.49 -32.99 -35.98
C THR A 381 -29.02 -33.82 -37.17
N ALA A 382 -28.94 -33.31 -38.41
CA ALA A 382 -29.43 -33.98 -39.62
C ALA A 382 -28.39 -34.03 -40.76
N GLY A 383 -27.35 -33.19 -40.73
CA GLY A 383 -26.30 -33.09 -41.72
C GLY A 383 -24.89 -33.14 -41.11
N THR A 384 -23.87 -32.87 -41.92
CA THR A 384 -22.48 -32.92 -41.50
C THR A 384 -22.17 -31.86 -40.44
N VAL A 385 -21.53 -32.27 -39.35
CA VAL A 385 -21.02 -31.38 -38.31
C VAL A 385 -19.92 -30.50 -38.90
N VAL A 386 -20.12 -29.19 -38.85
CA VAL A 386 -19.09 -28.21 -39.26
C VAL A 386 -18.38 -27.74 -37.99
N VAL A 387 -17.06 -27.81 -38.00
CA VAL A 387 -16.21 -27.40 -36.88
C VAL A 387 -15.40 -26.19 -37.34
N ASP A 388 -15.70 -25.02 -36.79
CA ASP A 388 -14.91 -23.82 -37.03
C ASP A 388 -13.91 -23.61 -35.88
N THR A 389 -12.65 -23.35 -36.19
CA THR A 389 -11.61 -23.16 -35.17
C THR A 389 -11.52 -21.70 -34.79
N LYS A 390 -11.59 -21.37 -33.49
CA LYS A 390 -11.51 -19.97 -33.03
C LYS A 390 -10.10 -19.38 -33.11
N THR A 391 -9.09 -20.23 -33.19
CA THR A 391 -7.67 -19.87 -33.25
C THR A 391 -6.93 -20.79 -34.22
N ASN A 392 -5.82 -20.29 -34.78
CA ASN A 392 -4.96 -21.09 -35.66
C ASN A 392 -3.92 -21.95 -34.92
N TYR A 393 -3.90 -21.90 -33.59
CA TYR A 393 -2.91 -22.57 -32.75
C TYR A 393 -3.60 -23.28 -31.58
N PRO A 394 -3.06 -24.42 -31.11
CA PRO A 394 -3.56 -25.05 -29.89
C PRO A 394 -3.20 -24.20 -28.67
N LEU A 395 -4.09 -24.20 -27.68
CA LEU A 395 -3.87 -23.64 -26.35
C LEU A 395 -3.44 -24.78 -25.41
N HIS A 396 -2.20 -24.74 -24.94
CA HIS A 396 -1.73 -25.58 -23.84
C HIS A 396 -2.12 -24.92 -22.52
N LYS A 397 -2.88 -25.64 -21.69
CA LYS A 397 -3.22 -25.21 -20.33
C LYS A 397 -2.54 -26.13 -19.33
N GLN A 398 -1.88 -25.53 -18.35
CA GLN A 398 -1.21 -26.24 -17.27
C GLN A 398 -1.33 -25.44 -15.96
N LYS A 399 -0.96 -26.06 -14.84
CA LYS A 399 -0.93 -25.40 -13.53
C LYS A 399 0.50 -25.36 -13.02
N ILE A 400 0.94 -24.18 -12.61
CA ILE A 400 2.21 -24.02 -11.89
C ILE A 400 1.93 -23.89 -10.41
N SER A 401 2.78 -24.50 -9.59
CA SER A 401 2.60 -24.52 -8.14
C SER A 401 3.91 -24.33 -7.40
N TRP A 402 3.86 -23.54 -6.33
CA TRP A 402 4.98 -23.33 -5.41
C TRP A 402 4.62 -23.88 -4.04
N HIS A 403 5.62 -24.50 -3.41
CA HIS A 403 5.63 -24.77 -1.98
C HIS A 403 6.86 -24.09 -1.39
N THR A 404 6.64 -22.95 -0.74
CA THR A 404 7.70 -22.15 -0.13
C THR A 404 7.98 -22.67 1.27
N THR A 405 9.26 -22.78 1.63
CA THR A 405 9.72 -23.29 2.93
C THR A 405 10.20 -22.20 3.89
N ASP A 406 10.42 -20.99 3.39
CA ASP A 406 10.85 -19.84 4.18
C ASP A 406 10.16 -18.56 3.71
N LYS A 407 10.30 -17.50 4.52
CA LYS A 407 9.68 -16.20 4.22
C LYS A 407 10.35 -15.46 3.08
N ALA A 408 11.66 -15.68 2.86
CA ALA A 408 12.40 -14.98 1.82
C ALA A 408 11.99 -15.47 0.43
N ASP A 409 11.86 -16.78 0.27
CA ASP A 409 11.35 -17.43 -0.93
C ASP A 409 9.88 -17.08 -1.18
N LEU A 410 9.05 -17.10 -0.14
CA LEU A 410 7.67 -16.62 -0.24
C LEU A 410 7.60 -15.16 -0.71
N TRP A 411 8.44 -14.29 -0.16
CA TRP A 411 8.51 -12.89 -0.55
C TRP A 411 8.95 -12.73 -2.01
N ARG A 412 10.01 -13.44 -2.44
CA ARG A 412 10.48 -13.49 -3.82
C ARG A 412 9.38 -13.91 -4.80
N VAL A 413 8.70 -15.03 -4.51
CA VAL A 413 7.60 -15.55 -5.35
C VAL A 413 6.45 -14.54 -5.41
N LYS A 414 6.10 -13.93 -4.27
CA LYS A 414 5.06 -12.90 -4.20
C LYS A 414 5.41 -11.68 -5.05
N GLN A 415 6.62 -11.14 -4.93
CA GLN A 415 7.07 -10.00 -5.74
C GLN A 415 7.05 -10.32 -7.24
N TRP A 416 7.43 -11.56 -7.61
CA TRP A 416 7.37 -12.00 -8.99
C TRP A 416 5.93 -12.11 -9.51
N ILE A 417 4.99 -12.65 -8.73
CA ILE A 417 3.57 -12.69 -9.08
C ILE A 417 3.03 -11.27 -9.29
N TYR A 418 3.43 -10.31 -8.44
CA TYR A 418 3.09 -8.89 -8.65
C TYR A 418 3.61 -8.34 -9.98
N SER A 419 4.81 -8.77 -10.40
CA SER A 419 5.40 -8.35 -11.68
C SER A 419 4.58 -8.77 -12.89
N ARG A 420 3.80 -9.87 -12.81
CA ARG A 420 2.98 -10.41 -13.91
C ARG A 420 1.69 -9.62 -14.18
N ARG A 421 1.19 -8.88 -13.18
CA ARG A 421 -0.05 -8.08 -13.27
C ARG A 421 -1.26 -8.89 -13.74
N GLY A 422 -1.50 -10.05 -13.13
CA GLY A 422 -2.60 -10.95 -13.52
C GLY A 422 -2.33 -11.58 -14.88
N LYS A 423 -3.33 -11.57 -15.77
CA LYS A 423 -3.19 -12.15 -17.12
C LYS A 423 -2.39 -11.28 -18.11
N GLN A 424 -1.83 -10.13 -17.69
CA GLN A 424 -1.25 -9.16 -18.64
C GLN A 424 0.10 -9.58 -19.21
N LYS A 425 1.06 -9.98 -18.36
CA LYS A 425 2.42 -10.26 -18.81
C LYS A 425 2.65 -11.74 -19.03
N THR A 426 3.49 -12.02 -20.02
CA THR A 426 3.95 -13.36 -20.35
C THR A 426 5.26 -13.68 -19.66
N PHE A 427 5.58 -14.97 -19.61
CA PHE A 427 6.87 -15.50 -19.19
C PHE A 427 7.10 -16.83 -19.91
N TRP A 428 8.35 -17.23 -20.03
CA TRP A 428 8.69 -18.54 -20.55
C TRP A 428 8.57 -19.59 -19.46
N LEU A 429 7.89 -20.69 -19.77
CA LEU A 429 7.75 -21.84 -18.90
C LEU A 429 8.41 -23.05 -19.56
N PRO A 430 9.54 -23.53 -19.02
CA PRO A 430 10.08 -24.83 -19.38
C PRO A 430 9.10 -25.94 -18.99
N SER A 431 8.95 -26.96 -19.84
CA SER A 431 8.15 -28.16 -19.53
C SER A 431 8.69 -28.96 -18.34
N TRP A 432 9.99 -28.82 -18.06
CA TRP A 432 10.73 -29.58 -17.05
C TRP A 432 10.70 -31.10 -17.25
N SER A 433 10.34 -31.56 -18.46
CA SER A 433 10.44 -32.93 -18.93
C SER A 433 11.62 -33.07 -19.89
N GLN A 434 12.24 -34.27 -19.95
CA GLN A 434 13.28 -34.53 -20.94
C GLN A 434 12.63 -34.81 -22.31
N ASP A 435 12.23 -33.74 -23.00
CA ASP A 435 11.51 -33.82 -24.28
C ASP A 435 12.42 -34.22 -25.43
N LEU A 436 13.68 -33.82 -25.37
CA LEU A 436 14.67 -34.08 -26.40
C LEU A 436 15.90 -34.75 -25.77
N THR A 437 16.53 -35.66 -26.51
CA THR A 437 17.75 -36.35 -26.07
C THR A 437 18.84 -36.13 -27.09
N LEU A 438 19.92 -35.46 -26.68
CA LEU A 438 21.08 -35.20 -27.53
C LEU A 438 21.81 -36.52 -27.84
N VAL A 439 22.13 -36.75 -29.11
CA VAL A 439 22.81 -37.99 -29.57
C VAL A 439 24.28 -37.72 -29.87
N GLU A 440 24.60 -36.55 -30.42
CA GLU A 440 25.95 -36.18 -30.83
C GLU A 440 26.47 -34.95 -30.07
N VAL A 441 27.81 -34.80 -30.06
CA VAL A 441 28.44 -33.61 -29.47
C VAL A 441 28.02 -32.35 -30.21
N MET A 442 27.58 -31.35 -29.47
CA MET A 442 27.32 -30.03 -30.01
C MET A 442 28.57 -29.18 -29.83
N ALA A 443 29.29 -28.91 -30.92
CA ALA A 443 30.46 -28.03 -30.90
C ALA A 443 30.05 -26.58 -30.59
N ALA A 444 30.97 -25.80 -30.00
CA ALA A 444 30.71 -24.42 -29.57
C ALA A 444 30.12 -23.48 -30.64
N GLN A 445 30.49 -23.69 -31.91
CA GLN A 445 30.04 -22.88 -33.05
C GLN A 445 28.96 -23.59 -33.89
N SER A 446 28.44 -24.74 -33.44
CA SER A 446 27.40 -25.45 -34.17
C SER A 446 26.11 -24.65 -34.21
N GLY A 447 25.51 -24.54 -35.40
CA GLY A 447 24.19 -23.94 -35.63
C GLY A 447 23.04 -24.96 -35.58
N ALA A 448 23.32 -26.20 -35.17
CA ALA A 448 22.32 -27.24 -35.01
C ALA A 448 22.75 -28.24 -33.93
N PHE A 449 21.78 -29.01 -33.43
CA PHE A 449 22.05 -30.17 -32.58
C PHE A 449 21.25 -31.38 -33.04
N ILE A 450 21.80 -32.58 -32.81
CA ILE A 450 21.26 -33.84 -33.31
C ILE A 450 20.63 -34.60 -32.15
N VAL A 451 19.35 -34.92 -32.28
CA VAL A 451 18.55 -35.56 -31.24
C VAL A 451 17.96 -36.89 -31.69
N ARG A 452 17.57 -37.70 -30.71
CA ARG A 452 16.77 -38.90 -30.94
C ARG A 452 15.44 -38.50 -31.58
N PRO A 453 14.96 -39.22 -32.62
CA PRO A 453 13.77 -38.83 -33.35
C PRO A 453 12.51 -38.86 -32.47
N ILE A 454 11.74 -37.78 -32.49
CA ILE A 454 10.42 -37.65 -31.85
C ILE A 454 9.30 -37.31 -32.86
N GLY A 455 9.63 -37.24 -34.15
CA GLY A 455 8.77 -36.71 -35.21
C GLY A 455 8.80 -35.18 -35.31
N TYR A 456 9.87 -34.51 -34.86
CA TYR A 456 9.93 -33.04 -34.84
C TYR A 456 9.58 -32.41 -36.20
N PRO A 457 10.20 -32.81 -37.34
CA PRO A 457 9.94 -32.19 -38.63
C PRO A 457 8.50 -32.34 -39.12
N LEU A 458 7.75 -33.31 -38.59
CA LEU A 458 6.37 -33.60 -38.97
C LEU A 458 5.34 -32.86 -38.10
N TYR A 459 5.60 -32.79 -36.79
CA TYR A 459 4.61 -32.33 -35.80
C TYR A 459 4.91 -30.96 -35.20
N TYR A 460 6.15 -30.47 -35.34
CA TYR A 460 6.59 -29.22 -34.75
C TYR A 460 7.18 -28.28 -35.80
N GLY A 461 6.96 -26.97 -35.60
CA GLY A 461 7.55 -25.90 -36.40
C GLY A 461 8.66 -25.20 -35.63
N ILE A 462 8.53 -23.88 -35.47
CA ILE A 462 9.42 -23.10 -34.61
C ILE A 462 9.05 -23.34 -33.15
N LYS A 463 10.02 -23.75 -32.33
CA LYS A 463 9.87 -23.90 -30.87
C LYS A 463 11.10 -23.36 -30.16
N ASP A 464 10.91 -22.97 -28.91
CA ASP A 464 11.99 -22.52 -28.03
C ASP A 464 12.34 -23.67 -27.06
N VAL A 465 13.62 -23.83 -26.72
CA VAL A 465 14.15 -24.93 -25.89
C VAL A 465 15.09 -24.43 -24.81
N MET A 466 15.13 -25.16 -23.69
CA MET A 466 16.10 -24.99 -22.61
C MET A 466 17.00 -26.22 -22.55
N LEU A 467 18.32 -26.01 -22.63
CA LEU A 467 19.34 -27.00 -22.33
C LEU A 467 19.95 -26.70 -20.97
N MET A 468 19.89 -27.64 -20.04
CA MET A 468 20.56 -27.60 -18.74
C MET A 468 21.66 -28.65 -18.73
N THR A 469 22.88 -28.23 -18.40
CA THR A 469 24.01 -29.16 -18.20
C THR A 469 24.07 -29.61 -16.75
N LYS A 470 24.69 -30.77 -16.49
CA LYS A 470 24.95 -31.29 -15.13
C LYS A 470 25.85 -30.37 -14.29
N SER A 471 26.56 -29.45 -14.93
CA SER A 471 27.36 -28.42 -14.25
C SER A 471 26.52 -27.25 -13.72
N GLY A 472 25.26 -27.14 -14.14
CA GLY A 472 24.34 -26.06 -13.79
C GLY A 472 24.24 -24.94 -14.84
N GLU A 473 25.02 -24.96 -15.92
CA GLU A 473 24.86 -24.00 -17.01
C GLU A 473 23.54 -24.23 -17.77
N ILE A 474 22.85 -23.13 -18.07
CA ILE A 474 21.56 -23.14 -18.77
C ILE A 474 21.68 -22.34 -20.07
N PHE A 475 21.25 -22.94 -21.18
CA PHE A 475 21.18 -22.30 -22.49
C PHE A 475 19.74 -22.29 -23.01
N TYR A 476 19.29 -21.12 -23.46
CA TYR A 476 17.98 -20.95 -24.11
C TYR A 476 18.18 -20.73 -25.61
N ARG A 477 17.50 -21.48 -26.47
CA ARG A 477 17.63 -21.36 -27.93
C ARG A 477 16.29 -21.49 -28.64
N ARG A 478 16.18 -20.84 -29.80
CA ARG A 478 15.05 -21.05 -30.71
C ARG A 478 15.45 -22.06 -31.77
N VAL A 479 14.70 -23.16 -31.85
CA VAL A 479 14.77 -24.12 -32.94
C VAL A 479 13.98 -23.55 -34.13
N LEU A 480 14.65 -23.37 -35.26
CA LEU A 480 14.08 -22.80 -36.48
C LEU A 480 13.35 -23.84 -37.34
N GLY A 481 13.76 -25.10 -37.22
CA GLY A 481 13.20 -26.23 -37.96
C GLY A 481 14.04 -27.49 -37.77
N GLY A 482 13.44 -28.63 -38.09
CA GLY A 482 14.07 -29.95 -38.03
C GLY A 482 14.19 -30.60 -39.40
N SER A 483 15.19 -31.47 -39.55
CA SER A 483 15.32 -32.42 -40.66
C SER A 483 15.77 -33.78 -40.12
N VAL A 484 15.86 -34.80 -40.97
CA VAL A 484 16.33 -36.14 -40.58
C VAL A 484 17.64 -36.40 -41.31
N ASN A 485 18.66 -36.89 -40.59
CA ASN A 485 19.94 -37.29 -41.19
C ASN A 485 19.89 -38.74 -41.72
N ASP A 486 20.97 -39.18 -42.36
CA ASP A 486 21.06 -40.52 -42.96
C ASP A 486 20.93 -41.66 -41.92
N ASP A 487 21.23 -41.39 -40.65
CA ASP A 487 21.10 -42.34 -39.53
C ASP A 487 19.69 -42.37 -38.91
N GLY A 488 18.75 -41.56 -39.42
CA GLY A 488 17.39 -41.46 -38.89
C GLY A 488 17.24 -40.60 -37.63
N ASN A 489 18.30 -39.88 -37.22
CA ASN A 489 18.26 -38.91 -36.14
C ASN A 489 17.75 -37.55 -36.63
N GLU A 490 17.16 -36.77 -35.73
CA GLU A 490 16.63 -35.45 -36.05
C GLU A 490 17.70 -34.38 -35.87
N VAL A 491 17.92 -33.58 -36.92
CA VAL A 491 18.84 -32.44 -36.91
C VAL A 491 18.02 -31.17 -36.72
N LEU A 492 18.14 -30.54 -35.56
CA LEU A 492 17.40 -29.33 -35.20
C LEU A 492 18.30 -28.10 -35.37
N SER A 493 17.93 -27.23 -36.30
CA SER A 493 18.63 -25.96 -36.54
C SER A 493 18.27 -24.92 -35.49
N ILE A 494 19.26 -24.18 -34.97
CA ILE A 494 19.07 -23.16 -33.93
C ILE A 494 19.41 -21.75 -34.41
N ASP A 495 18.78 -20.76 -33.78
CA ASP A 495 18.93 -19.35 -34.08
C ASP A 495 20.34 -18.80 -33.80
N LYS A 496 21.02 -19.36 -32.80
CA LYS A 496 22.37 -18.95 -32.41
C LYS A 496 23.16 -20.11 -31.82
N ALA A 497 24.44 -20.24 -32.17
CA ALA A 497 25.33 -21.23 -31.58
C ALA A 497 25.39 -21.10 -30.04
N LEU A 498 25.68 -22.20 -29.34
CA LEU A 498 25.77 -22.19 -27.89
C LEU A 498 26.91 -21.32 -27.35
N GLY A 499 28.02 -21.25 -28.09
CA GLY A 499 29.26 -20.65 -27.62
C GLY A 499 30.06 -21.57 -26.69
N ALA A 500 29.57 -22.77 -26.41
CA ALA A 500 30.20 -23.80 -25.58
C ALA A 500 30.01 -25.18 -26.21
N THR A 501 31.02 -26.05 -26.08
CA THR A 501 30.92 -27.44 -26.52
C THR A 501 30.17 -28.25 -25.45
N VAL A 502 29.09 -28.93 -25.84
CA VAL A 502 28.25 -29.73 -24.94
C VAL A 502 28.25 -31.18 -25.42
N TYR A 503 28.69 -32.09 -24.56
CA TYR A 503 28.63 -33.53 -24.85
C TYR A 503 27.28 -34.12 -24.39
N PRO A 504 26.75 -35.15 -25.06
CA PRO A 504 25.51 -35.83 -24.64
C PRO A 504 25.51 -36.28 -23.18
N ALA A 505 26.67 -36.73 -22.67
CA ALA A 505 26.82 -37.15 -21.28
C ALA A 505 26.70 -36.01 -20.25
N ASP A 506 26.91 -34.76 -20.68
CA ASP A 506 26.89 -33.57 -19.82
C ASP A 506 25.50 -32.92 -19.76
N VAL A 507 24.58 -33.32 -20.63
CA VAL A 507 23.19 -32.82 -20.62
C VAL A 507 22.44 -33.43 -19.43
N GLU A 508 21.94 -32.57 -18.56
CA GLU A 508 20.98 -32.97 -17.52
C GLU A 508 19.57 -33.02 -18.09
N MET A 509 19.18 -31.97 -18.83
CA MET A 509 17.84 -31.84 -19.38
C MET A 509 17.86 -31.02 -20.67
N LEU A 510 17.10 -31.45 -21.66
CA LEU A 510 16.79 -30.68 -22.85
C LEU A 510 15.27 -30.72 -23.06
N CYS A 511 14.62 -29.59 -22.87
CA CYS A 511 13.17 -29.49 -22.78
C CYS A 511 12.60 -28.33 -23.59
N PHE A 512 11.32 -28.42 -23.95
CA PHE A 512 10.63 -27.33 -24.62
C PHE A 512 10.30 -26.19 -23.66
N MET A 513 10.26 -24.98 -24.20
CA MET A 513 9.80 -23.78 -23.52
C MET A 513 8.57 -23.24 -24.25
N SER A 514 7.50 -23.04 -23.50
CA SER A 514 6.29 -22.39 -24.00
C SER A 514 6.20 -20.98 -23.45
N LEU A 515 5.80 -20.03 -24.30
CA LEU A 515 5.46 -18.69 -23.83
C LEU A 515 4.06 -18.75 -23.22
N VAL A 516 3.94 -18.44 -21.94
CA VAL A 516 2.66 -18.55 -21.22
C VAL A 516 2.32 -17.26 -20.51
N ARG A 517 1.04 -17.12 -20.13
CA ARG A 517 0.57 -16.12 -19.14
C ARG A 517 -0.30 -16.79 -18.10
N PHE A 518 -0.59 -16.07 -17.01
CA PHE A 518 -1.65 -16.52 -16.10
C PHE A 518 -3.00 -16.56 -16.80
N ASP A 519 -3.82 -17.56 -16.46
CA ASP A 519 -5.20 -17.70 -16.93
C ASP A 519 -6.22 -17.22 -15.88
N ALA A 520 -5.76 -16.70 -14.75
CA ALA A 520 -6.58 -16.10 -13.70
C ALA A 520 -5.99 -14.78 -13.22
N ASP A 521 -6.86 -13.80 -12.96
CA ASP A 521 -6.48 -12.53 -12.30
C ASP A 521 -6.46 -12.64 -10.77
N ARG A 522 -7.07 -13.69 -10.22
CA ARG A 522 -7.11 -13.95 -8.78
C ARG A 522 -6.08 -15.02 -8.44
N VAL A 523 -5.10 -14.65 -7.64
CA VAL A 523 -4.13 -15.58 -7.06
C VAL A 523 -4.41 -15.73 -5.57
N GLN A 524 -4.45 -16.98 -5.10
CA GLN A 524 -4.63 -17.29 -3.69
C GLN A 524 -3.34 -17.89 -3.14
N ILE A 525 -2.84 -17.28 -2.06
CA ILE A 525 -1.68 -17.74 -1.31
C ILE A 525 -2.20 -18.34 -0.02
N SER A 526 -1.98 -19.65 0.15
CA SER A 526 -2.41 -20.38 1.34
C SER A 526 -1.23 -20.52 2.29
N HIS A 527 -1.18 -19.65 3.30
CA HIS A 527 -0.13 -19.60 4.29
C HIS A 527 -0.35 -20.67 5.35
N THR A 528 0.61 -21.57 5.49
CA THR A 528 0.65 -22.65 6.48
C THR A 528 1.59 -22.26 7.64
N GLN A 529 2.01 -23.21 8.48
CA GLN A 529 2.84 -22.90 9.63
C GLN A 529 4.25 -22.43 9.23
N ALA A 530 4.90 -21.67 10.12
CA ALA A 530 6.31 -21.28 10.03
C ALA A 530 6.75 -20.49 8.78
N GLY A 531 5.83 -19.76 8.13
CA GLY A 531 6.16 -18.97 6.94
C GLY A 531 6.06 -19.73 5.62
N ASN A 532 5.68 -21.01 5.66
CA ASN A 532 5.46 -21.81 4.47
C ASN A 532 4.15 -21.40 3.79
N ALA A 533 4.12 -21.35 2.47
CA ALA A 533 2.89 -21.15 1.71
C ALA A 533 2.77 -22.08 0.52
N LYS A 534 1.52 -22.36 0.15
CA LYS A 534 1.15 -23.07 -1.08
C LYS A 534 0.46 -22.10 -2.01
N ILE A 535 0.94 -22.06 -3.25
CA ILE A 535 0.41 -21.19 -4.32
C ILE A 535 0.20 -22.09 -5.54
N SER A 536 -0.95 -21.98 -6.19
CA SER A 536 -1.22 -22.67 -7.44
C SER A 536 -1.94 -21.73 -8.40
N ILE A 537 -1.44 -21.64 -9.63
CA ILE A 537 -1.92 -20.70 -10.63
C ILE A 537 -2.07 -21.45 -11.96
N ALA A 538 -3.23 -21.34 -12.59
CA ALA A 538 -3.44 -21.83 -13.94
C ALA A 538 -2.77 -20.90 -14.95
N VAL A 539 -2.12 -21.48 -15.95
CA VAL A 539 -1.45 -20.76 -17.03
C VAL A 539 -1.90 -21.29 -18.37
N VAL A 540 -1.78 -20.45 -19.40
CA VAL A 540 -2.14 -20.79 -20.77
C VAL A 540 -1.04 -20.31 -21.71
N GLU A 541 -0.69 -21.17 -22.68
CA GLU A 541 0.23 -20.85 -23.76
C GLU A 541 -0.35 -19.77 -24.66
N VAL A 542 0.55 -18.91 -25.14
CA VAL A 542 0.25 -17.80 -26.03
C VAL A 542 1.25 -17.81 -27.17
N PRO A 543 0.85 -17.35 -28.37
CA PRO A 543 1.76 -17.29 -29.50
C PRO A 543 2.93 -16.33 -29.19
N ALA A 544 4.14 -16.75 -29.60
CA ALA A 544 5.42 -16.17 -29.20
C ALA A 544 6.06 -15.24 -30.23
#